data_AF-A0A4Q2FET5-F1
#
_entry.id   AF-A0A4Q2FET5-F1
#
_cell.length_a   1.000
_cell.length_b   1.000
_cell.length_c   1.000
_cell.angle_alpha   90.00
_cell.angle_beta   90.00
_cell.angle_gamma   90.00
#
_symmetry.space_group_name_H-M   'P 1'
#
loop_
_entity.id
_entity.type
_entity.pdbx_description
1 polymer ?
#
loop_
_entity_poly.entity_id
_entity_poly.type
_entity_poly.pdbx_seq_one_letter_code
_entity_poly.pdbx_strand_id
1 'polypeptide(L)'
;EGAELSELARKELDVVGAAARAVTVFGAQAVPNYIISMCESVSDLLEAAILLKEAGLLDVSGAAHGEVYAPVGIVPLFETIEDLQQGSSILEAALALPVYRSIVTARGQHQEVMLGYSDSNKDGGYLAANWALY
;
A
#
# COMPACT_ATOMS: atom_id res chain seq x y z
N GLU A 1 -10.00 12.90 -26.20
CA GLU A 1 -11.17 12.62 -25.34
C GLU A 1 -10.72 11.71 -24.22
N GLY A 2 -11.04 12.04 -22.97
CA GLY A 2 -10.75 11.17 -21.83
C GLY A 2 -11.77 10.05 -21.76
N ALA A 3 -11.36 8.87 -21.29
CA ALA A 3 -12.28 7.79 -21.01
C ALA A 3 -13.27 8.21 -19.90
N GLU A 4 -14.56 7.92 -20.07
CA GLU A 4 -15.53 8.07 -18.99
C GLU A 4 -15.25 6.99 -17.93
N LEU A 5 -14.83 7.44 -16.75
CA LEU A 5 -14.66 6.56 -15.59
C LEU A 5 -16.02 6.17 -15.01
N SER A 6 -16.12 4.92 -14.57
CA SER A 6 -17.29 4.44 -13.82
C SER A 6 -17.45 5.22 -12.52
N GLU A 7 -18.67 5.20 -11.97
CA GLU A 7 -18.95 5.83 -10.67
C GLU A 7 -18.04 5.28 -9.56
N LEU A 8 -17.80 3.96 -9.55
CA LEU A 8 -16.88 3.32 -8.63
C LEU A 8 -15.46 3.88 -8.79
N ALA A 9 -14.92 3.89 -10.00
CA ALA A 9 -13.56 4.40 -10.24
C ALA A 9 -13.41 5.86 -9.84
N ARG A 10 -14.42 6.70 -10.11
CA ARG A 10 -14.43 8.10 -9.69
C ARG A 10 -14.42 8.23 -8.17
N LYS A 11 -15.26 7.45 -7.49
CA LYS A 11 -15.35 7.46 -6.02
C LYS A 11 -14.01 7.07 -5.38
N GLU A 12 -13.35 6.01 -5.88
CA GLU A 12 -12.05 5.60 -5.35
C GLU A 12 -10.98 6.68 -5.59
N LEU A 13 -10.93 7.28 -6.77
CA LEU A 13 -10.00 8.39 -7.05
C LEU A 13 -10.28 9.63 -6.18
N ASP A 14 -11.55 9.94 -5.90
CA ASP A 14 -11.93 11.06 -5.03
C ASP A 14 -11.42 10.86 -3.59
N VAL A 15 -11.36 9.62 -3.10
CA VAL A 15 -10.79 9.28 -1.79
C VAL A 15 -9.28 9.57 -1.77
N VAL A 16 -8.54 9.11 -2.78
CA VAL A 16 -7.08 9.38 -2.88
C VAL A 16 -6.82 10.87 -3.06
N GLY A 17 -7.65 11.57 -3.85
CA GLY A 17 -7.59 13.02 -4.00
C GLY A 17 -7.89 13.77 -2.69
N ALA A 18 -8.82 13.28 -1.87
CA ALA A 18 -9.07 13.83 -0.54
C ALA A 18 -7.88 13.63 0.40
N ALA A 19 -7.23 12.46 0.35
CA ALA A 19 -5.99 12.21 1.09
C ALA A 19 -4.87 13.17 0.64
N ALA A 20 -4.71 13.40 -0.66
CA ALA A 20 -3.72 14.34 -1.19
C ALA A 20 -3.94 15.77 -0.68
N ARG A 21 -5.21 16.21 -0.65
CA ARG A 21 -5.57 17.50 -0.06
C ARG A 21 -5.25 17.55 1.44
N ALA A 22 -5.57 16.49 2.20
CA ALA A 22 -5.28 16.43 3.63
C ALA A 22 -3.77 16.52 3.91
N VAL A 23 -2.95 15.77 3.16
CA VAL A 23 -1.48 15.83 3.27
C VAL A 23 -0.95 17.22 2.92
N THR A 24 -1.50 17.86 1.89
CA THR A 24 -1.09 19.22 1.49
C THR A 24 -1.43 20.27 2.55
N VAL A 25 -2.61 20.18 3.15
CA VAL A 25 -3.11 21.20 4.10
C VAL A 25 -2.57 20.98 5.52
N PHE A 26 -2.46 19.73 5.96
CA PHE A 26 -2.17 19.37 7.36
C PHE A 26 -0.83 18.64 7.53
N GLY A 27 -0.13 18.33 6.45
CA GLY A 27 1.14 17.59 6.45
C GLY A 27 0.96 16.07 6.36
N ALA A 28 2.07 15.36 6.12
CA ALA A 28 2.10 13.92 5.86
C ALA A 28 1.49 13.06 6.99
N GLN A 29 1.53 13.54 8.23
CA GLN A 29 0.96 12.82 9.39
C GLN A 29 -0.57 12.79 9.40
N ALA A 30 -1.25 13.60 8.58
CA ALA A 30 -2.71 13.55 8.46
C ALA A 30 -3.21 12.26 7.81
N VAL A 31 -2.43 11.70 6.87
CA VAL A 31 -2.68 10.41 6.23
C VAL A 31 -1.34 9.68 6.08
N PRO A 32 -0.86 9.01 7.15
CA PRO A 32 0.49 8.44 7.14
C PRO A 32 0.61 7.20 6.25
N ASN A 33 -0.49 6.46 6.07
CA ASN A 33 -0.52 5.14 5.43
C ASN A 33 -1.77 4.97 4.55
N TYR A 34 -1.61 4.20 3.47
CA TYR A 34 -2.65 3.62 2.63
C TYR A 34 -2.62 2.10 2.86
N ILE A 35 -3.68 1.55 3.45
CA ILE A 35 -3.78 0.12 3.76
C ILE A 35 -4.55 -0.60 2.65
N ILE A 36 -3.97 -1.67 2.12
CA ILE A 36 -4.58 -2.51 1.09
C ILE A 36 -5.13 -3.77 1.76
N SER A 37 -6.45 -3.82 1.97
CA SER A 37 -7.15 -5.05 2.37
C SER A 37 -7.05 -6.12 1.27
N MET A 38 -7.11 -7.40 1.65
CA MET A 38 -7.00 -8.54 0.74
C MET A 38 -5.80 -8.43 -0.22
N CYS A 39 -4.62 -8.12 0.32
CA CYS A 39 -3.41 -8.02 -0.50
C CYS A 39 -2.87 -9.41 -0.82
N GLU A 40 -2.91 -9.82 -2.09
CA GLU A 40 -2.56 -11.19 -2.53
C GLU A 40 -1.31 -11.22 -3.40
N SER A 41 -0.81 -10.06 -3.86
CA SER A 41 0.21 -9.98 -4.90
C SER A 41 1.09 -8.72 -4.87
N VAL A 42 2.19 -8.75 -5.62
CA VAL A 42 3.03 -7.55 -5.85
C VAL A 42 2.29 -6.50 -6.67
N SER A 43 1.36 -6.90 -7.55
CA SER A 43 0.54 -5.96 -8.32
C SER A 43 -0.28 -5.06 -7.41
N ASP A 44 -0.86 -5.58 -6.33
CA ASP A 44 -1.71 -4.80 -5.42
C ASP A 44 -0.94 -3.62 -4.79
N LEU A 45 0.32 -3.88 -4.41
CA LEU A 45 1.25 -2.84 -3.92
C LEU A 45 1.55 -1.78 -5.00
N LEU A 46 1.79 -2.21 -6.23
CA LEU A 46 2.13 -1.32 -7.34
C LEU A 46 0.91 -0.53 -7.84
N GLU A 47 -0.28 -1.10 -7.78
CA GLU A 47 -1.54 -0.42 -8.09
C GLU A 47 -1.79 0.73 -7.11
N ALA A 48 -1.61 0.50 -5.81
CA ALA A 48 -1.65 1.57 -4.82
C ALA A 48 -0.57 2.64 -5.08
N ALA A 49 0.65 2.23 -5.47
CA ALA A 49 1.71 3.17 -5.84
C ALA A 49 1.30 4.05 -7.04
N ILE A 50 0.65 3.48 -8.05
CA ILE A 50 0.13 4.24 -9.20
C ILE A 50 -0.95 5.23 -8.75
N LEU A 51 -1.92 4.81 -7.94
CA LEU A 51 -2.96 5.71 -7.44
C LEU A 51 -2.38 6.89 -6.64
N LEU A 52 -1.42 6.62 -5.75
CA LEU A 52 -0.71 7.66 -4.99
C LEU A 52 0.07 8.58 -5.94
N LYS A 53 0.72 8.04 -6.97
CA LYS A 53 1.43 8.84 -7.97
C LYS A 53 0.49 9.80 -8.71
N GLU A 54 -0.63 9.28 -9.21
CA GLU A 54 -1.61 10.09 -9.95
C GLU A 54 -2.25 11.18 -9.06
N ALA A 55 -2.32 10.96 -7.75
CA ALA A 55 -2.78 11.95 -6.78
C ALA A 55 -1.68 12.93 -6.30
N GLY A 56 -0.44 12.80 -6.79
CA GLY A 56 0.69 13.62 -6.35
C GLY A 56 1.24 13.26 -4.96
N LEU A 57 0.88 12.10 -4.45
CA LEU A 57 1.35 11.52 -3.17
C LEU A 57 2.52 10.55 -3.35
N LEU A 58 3.00 10.36 -4.58
CA LEU A 58 4.20 9.59 -4.88
C LEU A 58 4.93 10.18 -6.09
N ASP A 59 6.23 10.45 -5.95
CA ASP A 59 7.14 10.76 -7.07
C ASP A 59 8.44 9.99 -6.89
N VAL A 60 8.55 8.86 -7.59
CA VAL A 60 9.77 8.02 -7.61
C VAL A 60 10.88 8.59 -8.50
N SER A 61 10.56 9.54 -9.39
CA SER A 61 11.54 10.15 -10.28
C SER A 61 12.32 11.28 -9.60
N GLY A 62 11.73 11.87 -8.56
CA GLY A 62 12.22 13.08 -7.91
C GLY A 62 12.16 14.33 -8.79
N ALA A 63 11.45 14.29 -9.92
CA ALA A 63 11.37 15.42 -10.83
C ALA A 63 10.69 16.64 -10.20
N ALA A 64 9.72 16.44 -9.30
CA ALA A 64 9.02 17.54 -8.64
C ALA A 64 9.69 18.00 -7.35
N HIS A 65 10.40 17.11 -6.65
CA HIS A 65 10.88 17.35 -5.28
C HIS A 65 12.42 17.34 -5.13
N GLY A 66 13.17 16.99 -6.18
CA GLY A 66 14.63 16.81 -6.14
C GLY A 66 15.07 15.47 -5.53
N GLU A 67 14.16 14.75 -4.90
CA GLU A 67 14.35 13.42 -4.31
C GLU A 67 13.04 12.62 -4.39
N VAL A 68 13.10 11.31 -4.07
CA VAL A 68 11.91 10.46 -4.04
C VAL A 68 10.95 10.99 -2.97
N TYR A 69 9.74 11.33 -3.39
CA TYR A 69 8.69 11.83 -2.50
C TYR A 69 7.66 10.73 -2.27
N ALA A 70 7.52 10.28 -1.01
CA ALA A 70 6.58 9.22 -0.61
C ALA A 70 6.01 9.48 0.81
N PRO A 71 5.21 10.54 1.00
CA PRO A 71 4.65 10.92 2.30
C PRO A 71 3.71 9.85 2.89
N VAL A 72 3.02 9.10 2.04
CA VAL A 72 2.06 8.04 2.43
C VAL A 72 2.71 6.67 2.25
N GLY A 73 2.71 5.85 3.29
CA GLY A 73 3.21 4.47 3.24
C GLY A 73 2.21 3.52 2.60
N ILE A 74 2.68 2.56 1.81
CA ILE A 74 1.84 1.48 1.27
C ILE A 74 1.94 0.31 2.23
N VAL A 75 0.80 -0.07 2.83
CA VAL A 75 0.75 -1.10 3.88
C VAL A 75 -0.12 -2.26 3.37
N PRO A 76 0.48 -3.42 3.03
CA PRO A 76 -0.30 -4.62 2.76
C PRO A 76 -0.95 -5.12 4.05
N LEU A 77 -2.21 -5.52 3.94
CA LEU A 77 -2.93 -6.25 4.98
C LEU A 77 -3.15 -7.70 4.49
N PHE A 78 -2.44 -8.64 5.10
CA PHE A 78 -2.58 -10.08 4.84
C PHE A 78 -3.62 -10.66 5.80
N GLU A 79 -4.74 -11.16 5.26
CA GLU A 79 -5.94 -11.48 6.04
C GLU A 79 -6.25 -12.98 6.07
N THR A 80 -6.00 -13.70 4.98
CA THR A 80 -6.21 -15.16 4.92
C THR A 80 -4.96 -15.93 5.37
N ILE A 81 -5.11 -17.24 5.61
CA ILE A 81 -3.96 -18.09 5.97
C ILE A 81 -3.00 -18.19 4.78
N GLU A 82 -3.54 -18.34 3.57
CA GLU A 82 -2.77 -18.36 2.34
C GLU A 82 -1.97 -17.06 2.16
N ASP A 83 -2.58 -15.90 2.38
CA ASP A 83 -1.91 -14.61 2.27
C ASP A 83 -0.79 -14.47 3.29
N LEU A 84 -1.00 -14.92 4.54
CA LEU A 84 0.04 -14.89 5.57
C LEU A 84 1.23 -15.78 5.18
N GLN A 85 0.98 -16.96 4.61
CA GLN A 85 2.03 -17.86 4.14
C GLN A 85 2.81 -17.26 2.95
N GLN A 86 2.12 -16.60 2.02
CA GLN A 86 2.73 -15.99 0.84
C GLN A 86 3.32 -14.59 1.10
N GLY A 87 2.92 -13.93 2.19
CA GLY A 87 3.24 -12.52 2.45
C GLY A 87 4.73 -12.22 2.47
N SER A 88 5.55 -13.14 3.00
CA SER A 88 7.01 -13.04 2.95
C SER A 88 7.54 -13.00 1.51
N SER A 89 7.07 -13.92 0.66
CA SER A 89 7.48 -14.01 -0.75
C SER A 89 7.01 -12.79 -1.56
N ILE A 90 5.81 -12.28 -1.27
CA ILE A 90 5.28 -11.05 -1.89
C ILE A 90 6.17 -9.85 -1.54
N LEU A 91 6.50 -9.69 -0.25
CA LEU A 91 7.36 -8.59 0.20
C LEU A 91 8.79 -8.70 -0.34
N GLU A 92 9.36 -9.90 -0.38
CA GLU A 92 10.68 -10.12 -0.99
C GLU A 92 10.69 -9.75 -2.48
N ALA A 93 9.68 -10.21 -3.22
CA ALA A 93 9.53 -9.90 -4.64
C ALA A 93 9.31 -8.39 -4.87
N ALA A 94 8.49 -7.74 -4.05
CA ALA A 94 8.30 -6.29 -4.11
C ALA A 94 9.60 -5.54 -3.81
N LEU A 95 10.30 -5.89 -2.74
CA LEU A 95 11.56 -5.25 -2.33
C LEU A 95 12.72 -5.50 -3.31
N ALA A 96 12.66 -6.55 -4.13
CA ALA A 96 13.58 -6.80 -5.22
C ALA A 96 13.39 -5.82 -6.40
N LEU A 97 12.21 -5.19 -6.52
CA LEU A 97 11.96 -4.17 -7.55
C LEU A 97 12.64 -2.85 -7.16
N PRO A 98 13.53 -2.30 -8.00
CA PRO A 98 14.22 -1.03 -7.69
C PRO A 98 13.27 0.13 -7.42
N VAL A 99 12.13 0.16 -8.11
CA VAL A 99 11.10 1.19 -7.94
C VAL A 99 10.44 1.11 -6.56
N TYR A 100 10.09 -0.08 -6.08
CA TYR A 100 9.46 -0.23 -4.77
C TYR A 100 10.50 -0.03 -3.65
N ARG A 101 11.74 -0.50 -3.87
CA ARG A 101 12.85 -0.28 -2.96
C ARG A 101 13.11 1.20 -2.71
N SER A 102 13.05 2.05 -3.74
CA SER A 102 13.26 3.49 -3.58
C SER A 102 12.18 4.16 -2.74
N ILE A 103 10.92 3.70 -2.83
CA ILE A 103 9.81 4.14 -1.97
C ILE A 103 10.12 3.84 -0.51
N VAL A 104 10.53 2.60 -0.21
CA VAL A 104 10.89 2.19 1.15
C VAL A 104 12.11 2.96 1.67
N THR A 105 13.10 3.24 0.81
CA THR A 105 14.26 4.07 1.16
C THR A 105 13.88 5.51 1.50
N ALA A 106 12.99 6.13 0.71
CA ALA A 106 12.49 7.48 0.99
C ALA A 106 11.76 7.57 2.33
N ARG A 107 11.23 6.45 2.81
CA ARG A 107 10.56 6.30 4.11
C ARG A 107 11.50 5.81 5.23
N GLY A 108 12.81 6.00 5.07
CA GLY A 108 13.78 5.66 6.12
C GLY A 108 14.03 4.16 6.28
N GLN A 109 13.92 3.39 5.20
CA GLN A 109 14.11 1.94 5.18
C GLN A 109 13.06 1.18 6.01
N HIS A 110 11.86 1.75 6.13
CA HIS A 110 10.77 1.18 6.91
C HIS A 110 9.61 0.75 6.00
N GLN A 111 9.24 -0.53 6.07
CA GLN A 111 8.05 -1.10 5.45
C GLN A 111 7.14 -1.61 6.57
N GLU A 112 5.96 -1.02 6.68
CA GLU A 112 4.93 -1.46 7.61
C GLU A 112 4.06 -2.53 6.95
N VAL A 113 3.65 -3.55 7.70
CA VAL A 113 2.83 -4.66 7.23
C VAL A 113 1.76 -4.89 8.30
N MET A 114 0.50 -5.02 7.87
CA MET A 114 -0.61 -5.30 8.76
C MET A 114 -0.99 -6.78 8.65
N LEU A 115 -1.27 -7.41 9.79
CA LEU A 115 -1.61 -8.84 9.86
C LEU A 115 -3.04 -9.00 10.41
N GLY A 116 -3.92 -9.60 9.61
CA GLY A 116 -5.35 -9.71 9.86
C GLY A 116 -5.75 -10.94 10.70
N TYR A 117 -5.43 -10.94 12.00
CA TYR A 117 -5.67 -12.09 12.89
C TYR A 117 -7.12 -12.61 12.96
N SER A 118 -8.10 -11.69 12.96
CA SER A 118 -9.52 -12.06 13.16
C SER A 118 -10.12 -12.78 11.95
N ASP A 119 -9.69 -12.41 10.75
CA ASP A 119 -10.19 -13.02 9.52
C ASP A 119 -9.48 -14.36 9.26
N SER A 120 -8.19 -14.49 9.58
CA SER A 120 -7.50 -15.79 9.53
C SER A 120 -8.06 -16.80 10.54
N ASN A 121 -8.52 -16.34 11.71
CA ASN A 121 -9.20 -17.19 12.70
C ASN A 121 -10.52 -17.75 12.17
N LYS A 122 -11.22 -17.01 11.31
CA LYS A 122 -12.47 -17.43 10.68
C LYS A 122 -12.23 -18.46 9.58
N ASP A 123 -11.04 -18.45 8.98
CA ASP A 123 -10.68 -19.28 7.84
C ASP A 123 -10.17 -20.68 8.23
N GLY A 124 -9.23 -20.77 9.19
CA GLY A 124 -8.63 -22.06 9.60
C GLY A 124 -8.58 -22.34 11.09
N GLY A 125 -9.18 -21.48 11.92
CA GLY A 125 -9.21 -21.62 13.37
C GLY A 125 -7.95 -21.13 14.10
N TYR A 126 -8.11 -20.90 15.40
CA TYR A 126 -7.15 -20.19 16.27
C TYR A 126 -5.70 -20.69 16.23
N LEU A 127 -5.50 -22.02 16.15
CA LEU A 127 -4.17 -22.61 16.19
C LEU A 127 -3.43 -22.42 14.86
N ALA A 128 -4.11 -22.61 13.73
CA ALA A 128 -3.52 -22.48 12.40
C ALA A 128 -3.15 -21.02 12.10
N ALA A 129 -4.02 -20.07 12.45
CA ALA A 129 -3.75 -18.65 12.31
C ALA A 129 -2.54 -18.20 13.14
N ASN A 130 -2.44 -18.61 14.41
CA ASN A 130 -1.28 -18.28 15.24
C ASN A 130 0.01 -18.95 14.74
N TRP A 131 -0.05 -20.17 14.19
CA TRP A 131 1.12 -20.81 13.59
C TRP A 131 1.56 -20.16 12.29
N ALA A 132 0.62 -19.75 11.43
CA ALA A 132 0.94 -19.04 10.18
C ALA A 132 1.54 -17.64 10.43
N LEU A 133 1.24 -17.04 11.58
CA LEU A 133 1.82 -15.75 12.00
C LEU A 133 3.23 -15.85 12.60
N TYR A 134 3.60 -17.01 13.14
CA TYR A 134 4.87 -17.23 13.85
C TYR A 134 5.99 -17.64 12.89
#